data_AF-A0A819ZTT3-F1
#
_entry.id   AF-A0A819ZTT3-F1
#
_cell.length_a   1.000
_cell.length_b   1.000
_cell.length_c   1.000
_cell.angle_alpha   90.00
_cell.angle_beta   90.00
_cell.angle_gamma   90.00
#
_symmetry.space_group_name_H-M   'P 1'
#
loop_
_entity.id
_entity.type
_entity.pdbx_description
1 polymer ?
#
loop_
_entity_poly.entity_id
_entity_poly.type
_entity_poly.pdbx_seq_one_letter_code
_entity_poly.pdbx_strand_id
1 'polypeptide(L)'
;CNFFLNQTAYPVGNTPISVAVVDVNGDNKSDIVVANYVSNNVGVLLNTGNGTFNVQTTYAVGTTPYSVAVADVNSDNKPDIVVANYGSNTISVLLNAGNGTFNNQTVYSVGTYPMSVAVVDVNGDNKSDIVVANYQSNNVGVLLNTGNGTFNAQTTYAVGTNPISVAFADVNSDNKPDIVVANENSNTVGVLLHC
;
A
#
# COMPACT_ATOMS: atom_id res chain seq x y z
N CYS A 1 -27.43 18.34 -12.86
CA CYS A 1 -26.20 17.61 -12.52
C CYS A 1 -25.93 16.63 -13.65
N ASN A 2 -24.89 16.83 -14.46
CA ASN A 2 -24.43 15.82 -15.43
C ASN A 2 -23.20 15.16 -14.82
N PHE A 3 -23.47 14.22 -13.91
CA PHE A 3 -22.52 13.34 -13.21
C PHE A 3 -21.54 13.96 -12.20
N PHE A 4 -20.82 15.04 -12.51
CA PHE A 4 -19.80 15.62 -11.61
C PHE A 4 -19.90 17.15 -11.45
N LEU A 5 -19.47 17.63 -10.28
CA LEU A 5 -19.19 19.06 -10.06
C LEU A 5 -17.79 19.41 -10.60
N ASN A 6 -17.47 20.71 -10.67
CA ASN A 6 -16.10 21.14 -10.98
C ASN A 6 -15.12 20.61 -9.94
N GLN A 7 -13.93 20.24 -10.39
CA GLN A 7 -12.85 19.78 -9.53
C GLN A 7 -12.36 20.90 -8.60
N THR A 8 -12.20 20.57 -7.31
CA THR A 8 -11.42 21.36 -6.35
C THR A 8 -10.05 20.72 -6.20
N ALA A 9 -8.98 21.51 -6.25
CA ALA A 9 -7.61 21.04 -6.07
C ALA A 9 -7.14 21.27 -4.63
N TYR A 10 -6.54 20.23 -4.02
CA TYR A 10 -5.89 20.31 -2.72
C TYR A 10 -4.39 20.12 -2.91
N PRO A 11 -3.55 21.11 -2.54
CA PRO A 11 -2.11 20.98 -2.67
C PRO A 11 -1.57 19.83 -1.81
N VAL A 12 -0.76 18.98 -2.43
CA VAL A 12 -0.02 17.89 -1.78
C VAL A 12 1.48 18.03 -2.03
N GLY A 13 2.27 16.99 -1.73
CA GLY A 13 3.70 16.97 -2.05
C GLY A 13 3.98 16.93 -3.56
N ASN A 14 5.26 16.96 -3.92
CA ASN A 14 5.70 17.00 -5.30
C ASN A 14 5.58 15.63 -5.98
N THR A 15 5.02 15.61 -7.19
CA THR A 15 4.79 14.39 -7.99
C THR A 15 3.98 13.34 -7.23
N PRO A 16 2.73 13.64 -6.85
CA PRO A 16 1.86 12.62 -6.26
C PRO A 16 1.55 11.54 -7.30
N ILE A 17 1.73 10.26 -6.96
CA ILE A 17 1.65 9.15 -7.92
C ILE A 17 0.66 8.05 -7.53
N SER A 18 0.36 7.91 -6.24
CA SER A 18 -0.58 6.90 -5.74
C SER A 18 -1.44 7.49 -4.64
N VAL A 19 -2.69 7.04 -4.56
CA VAL A 19 -3.68 7.50 -3.60
C VAL A 19 -4.45 6.32 -3.02
N ALA A 20 -4.73 6.38 -1.73
CA ALA A 20 -5.66 5.50 -1.02
C ALA A 20 -6.73 6.35 -0.31
N VAL A 21 -7.92 5.79 -0.14
CA VAL A 21 -9.08 6.47 0.45
C VAL A 21 -9.67 5.58 1.54
N VAL A 22 -9.69 6.09 2.77
CA VAL A 22 -10.08 5.35 3.99
C VAL A 22 -10.25 6.32 5.14
N ASP A 23 -11.13 6.01 6.09
CA ASP A 23 -11.26 6.79 7.33
C ASP A 23 -10.07 6.48 8.25
N VAL A 24 -9.11 7.42 8.38
CA VAL A 24 -7.90 7.21 9.20
C VAL A 24 -8.02 7.79 10.61
N ASN A 25 -9.09 8.53 10.92
CA ASN A 25 -9.27 9.16 12.22
C ASN A 25 -10.49 8.64 13.01
N GLY A 26 -11.26 7.71 12.43
CA GLY A 26 -12.41 7.06 13.05
C GLY A 26 -13.66 7.94 13.10
N ASP A 27 -13.76 8.98 12.29
CA ASP A 27 -14.89 9.91 12.30
C ASP A 27 -16.00 9.55 11.28
N ASN A 28 -15.90 8.38 10.65
CA ASN A 28 -16.74 7.83 9.59
C ASN A 28 -16.75 8.65 8.29
N LYS A 29 -15.67 9.40 8.02
CA LYS A 29 -15.47 10.08 6.75
C LYS A 29 -14.21 9.55 6.10
N SER A 30 -14.32 9.18 4.83
CA SER A 30 -13.13 8.74 4.10
C SER A 30 -12.16 9.91 3.91
N ASP A 31 -10.95 9.73 4.40
CA ASP A 31 -9.79 10.61 4.23
C ASP A 31 -8.97 10.18 3.01
N ILE A 32 -7.96 10.97 2.67
CA ILE A 32 -7.07 10.69 1.54
C ILE A 32 -5.64 10.50 2.05
N VAL A 33 -4.99 9.43 1.60
CA VAL A 33 -3.55 9.20 1.77
C VAL A 33 -2.87 9.23 0.40
N VAL A 34 -1.80 10.01 0.26
CA VAL A 34 -1.10 10.23 -1.02
C VAL A 34 0.38 9.91 -0.90
N ALA A 35 0.92 9.10 -1.82
CA ALA A 35 2.36 8.94 -1.98
C ALA A 35 2.94 10.07 -2.84
N ASN A 36 3.84 10.89 -2.26
CA ASN A 36 4.46 12.02 -2.95
C ASN A 36 5.88 11.65 -3.38
N TYR A 37 6.01 11.19 -4.64
CA TYR A 37 7.22 10.55 -5.17
C TYR A 37 8.48 11.40 -4.99
N VAL A 38 8.47 12.69 -5.37
CA VAL A 38 9.67 13.54 -5.26
C VAL A 38 9.89 14.03 -3.83
N SER A 39 8.81 14.19 -3.05
CA SER A 39 8.91 14.68 -1.67
C SER A 39 9.36 13.63 -0.65
N ASN A 40 9.47 12.34 -1.04
CA ASN A 40 9.85 11.23 -0.15
C ASN A 40 8.98 11.16 1.12
N ASN A 41 7.68 11.43 0.97
CA ASN A 41 6.72 11.40 2.07
C ASN A 41 5.36 10.86 1.60
N VAL A 42 4.54 10.48 2.57
CA VAL A 42 3.09 10.37 2.36
C VAL A 42 2.39 11.57 2.96
N GLY A 43 1.38 12.09 2.27
CA GLY A 43 0.48 13.13 2.76
C GLY A 43 -0.85 12.54 3.18
N VAL A 44 -1.41 12.99 4.30
CA VAL A 44 -2.73 12.62 4.80
C VAL A 44 -3.61 13.86 4.84
N LEU A 45 -4.74 13.81 4.14
CA LEU A 45 -5.73 14.88 4.08
C LEU A 45 -7.01 14.41 4.76
N LEU A 46 -7.30 14.99 5.93
CA LEU A 46 -8.51 14.65 6.68
C LEU A 46 -9.74 15.34 6.09
N ASN A 47 -10.81 14.59 5.92
CA ASN A 47 -12.08 15.03 5.36
C ASN A 47 -12.89 15.80 6.42
N THR A 48 -13.41 16.96 6.05
CA THR A 48 -14.24 17.78 6.95
C THR A 48 -15.71 17.33 6.99
N GLY A 49 -16.13 16.47 6.05
CA GLY A 49 -17.47 15.86 5.99
C GLY A 49 -18.41 16.46 4.95
N ASN A 50 -17.97 17.48 4.22
CA ASN A 50 -18.75 18.11 3.15
C ASN A 50 -18.06 17.99 1.78
N GLY A 51 -17.14 17.03 1.63
CA GLY A 51 -16.33 16.87 0.42
C GLY A 51 -15.15 17.86 0.34
N THR A 52 -14.79 18.49 1.46
CA THR A 52 -13.57 19.28 1.57
C THR A 52 -12.56 18.67 2.53
N PHE A 53 -11.29 19.03 2.37
CA PHE A 53 -10.19 18.42 3.09
C PHE A 53 -9.32 19.47 3.78
N ASN A 54 -8.78 19.12 4.94
CA ASN A 54 -7.77 19.90 5.62
C ASN A 54 -6.45 19.90 4.84
N VAL A 55 -5.57 20.85 5.17
CA VAL A 55 -4.18 20.85 4.67
C VAL A 55 -3.51 19.52 5.04
N GLN A 56 -2.73 18.96 4.12
CA GLN A 56 -2.06 17.69 4.36
C GLN A 56 -1.14 17.72 5.58
N THR A 57 -1.16 16.64 6.35
CA THR A 57 -0.09 16.31 7.29
C THR A 57 0.84 15.31 6.60
N THR A 58 2.15 15.52 6.66
CA THR A 58 3.12 14.67 5.94
C THR A 58 3.95 13.81 6.87
N TYR A 59 4.21 12.57 6.45
CA TYR A 59 5.06 11.61 7.16
C TYR A 59 6.19 11.14 6.26
N ALA A 60 7.43 11.21 6.75
CA ALA A 60 8.60 10.78 5.98
C ALA A 60 8.57 9.26 5.76
N VAL A 61 8.86 8.84 4.53
CA VAL A 61 8.97 7.43 4.13
C VAL A 61 10.32 7.16 3.46
N GLY A 62 10.48 6.03 2.78
CA GLY A 62 11.66 5.78 1.95
C GLY A 62 11.73 6.71 0.73
N THR A 63 12.75 6.53 -0.10
CA THR A 63 12.96 7.42 -1.26
C THR A 63 12.05 7.00 -2.42
N THR A 64 11.48 7.98 -3.10
CA THR A 64 10.58 7.80 -4.25
C THR A 64 9.42 6.82 -3.97
N PRO A 65 8.53 7.14 -3.02
CA PRO A 65 7.35 6.32 -2.75
C PRO A 65 6.47 6.24 -4.00
N TYR A 66 6.11 5.03 -4.41
CA TYR A 66 5.44 4.76 -5.69
C TYR A 66 4.01 4.23 -5.51
N SER A 67 3.77 3.43 -4.48
CA SER A 67 2.46 2.85 -4.20
C SER A 67 2.16 2.95 -2.71
N VAL A 68 0.92 3.28 -2.38
CA VAL A 68 0.40 3.29 -1.01
C VAL A 68 -0.79 2.34 -0.89
N ALA A 69 -0.79 1.53 0.15
CA ALA A 69 -1.91 0.73 0.60
C ALA A 69 -2.25 1.10 2.04
N VAL A 70 -3.52 0.91 2.42
CA VAL A 70 -4.00 1.20 3.76
C VAL A 70 -4.85 0.06 4.27
N ALA A 71 -4.50 -0.47 5.44
CA ALA A 71 -5.14 -1.61 6.09
C ALA A 71 -4.72 -1.68 7.56
N ASP A 72 -5.52 -2.32 8.41
CA ASP A 72 -5.10 -2.65 9.77
C ASP A 72 -4.08 -3.80 9.71
N VAL A 73 -2.82 -3.51 10.08
CA VAL A 73 -1.74 -4.50 10.09
C VAL A 73 -1.27 -4.84 11.50
N ASN A 74 -1.85 -4.25 12.54
CA ASN A 74 -1.50 -4.56 13.93
C ASN A 74 -2.68 -5.11 14.76
N SER A 75 -3.83 -5.31 14.12
CA SER A 75 -5.08 -5.80 14.69
C SER A 75 -5.67 -4.88 15.78
N ASP A 76 -5.43 -3.57 15.69
CA ASP A 76 -5.99 -2.58 16.62
C ASP A 76 -7.26 -1.87 16.10
N ASN A 77 -7.77 -2.31 14.95
CA ASN A 77 -8.91 -1.76 14.20
C ASN A 77 -8.69 -0.33 13.70
N LYS A 78 -7.45 0.11 13.53
CA LYS A 78 -7.13 1.39 12.90
C LYS A 78 -6.37 1.11 11.61
N PRO A 79 -6.75 1.76 10.50
CA PRO A 79 -6.05 1.56 9.24
C PRO A 79 -4.66 2.18 9.30
N ASP A 80 -3.64 1.37 9.08
CA ASP A 80 -2.23 1.72 9.00
C ASP A 80 -1.80 1.97 7.56
N ILE A 81 -0.72 2.72 7.35
CA ILE A 81 -0.20 3.02 6.02
C ILE A 81 0.98 2.10 5.68
N VAL A 82 0.93 1.47 4.50
CA VAL A 82 2.04 0.70 3.92
C VAL A 82 2.45 1.32 2.59
N VAL A 83 3.73 1.58 2.38
CA VAL A 83 4.26 2.28 1.21
C VAL A 83 5.36 1.48 0.55
N ALA A 84 5.27 1.28 -0.77
CA ALA A 84 6.40 0.81 -1.58
C ALA A 84 7.31 1.98 -1.96
N ASN A 85 8.56 1.94 -1.52
CA ASN A 85 9.56 2.97 -1.80
C ASN A 85 10.49 2.48 -2.92
N TYR A 86 10.16 2.90 -4.14
CA TYR A 86 10.82 2.46 -5.36
C TYR A 86 12.34 2.63 -5.29
N GLY A 87 12.82 3.79 -4.86
CA GLY A 87 14.22 4.19 -4.95
C GLY A 87 15.09 3.70 -3.80
N SER A 88 14.50 3.35 -2.66
CA SER A 88 15.24 2.77 -1.53
C SER A 88 15.19 1.25 -1.49
N ASN A 89 14.40 0.61 -2.36
CA ASN A 89 14.17 -0.85 -2.35
C ASN A 89 13.63 -1.33 -1.00
N THR A 90 12.72 -0.55 -0.42
CA THR A 90 12.11 -0.83 0.89
C THR A 90 10.61 -0.65 0.82
N ILE A 91 9.91 -1.21 1.80
CA ILE A 91 8.61 -0.70 2.20
C ILE A 91 8.71 0.11 3.51
N SER A 92 7.75 1.00 3.72
CA SER A 92 7.54 1.71 4.98
C SER A 92 6.19 1.31 5.56
N VAL A 93 6.14 0.98 6.85
CA VAL A 93 4.90 0.73 7.60
C VAL A 93 4.76 1.82 8.66
N LEU A 94 3.65 2.55 8.63
CA LEU A 94 3.35 3.62 9.58
C LEU A 94 2.07 3.25 10.32
N LEU A 95 2.22 2.94 11.61
CA LEU A 95 1.08 2.55 12.44
C LEU A 95 0.27 3.78 12.87
N ASN A 96 -1.05 3.65 12.82
CA ASN A 96 -1.99 4.73 13.12
C ASN A 96 -2.23 4.85 14.63
N ALA A 97 -2.14 6.07 15.17
CA ALA A 97 -2.43 6.36 16.56
C ALA A 97 -3.96 6.33 16.85
N GLY A 98 -4.80 6.49 15.82
CA GLY A 98 -6.27 6.42 15.89
C GLY A 98 -6.98 7.77 15.91
N ASN A 99 -6.25 8.85 15.65
CA ASN A 99 -6.76 10.22 15.59
C ASN A 99 -6.35 10.91 14.27
N GLY A 100 -6.06 10.12 13.23
CA GLY A 100 -5.53 10.60 11.95
C GLY A 100 -4.04 10.93 11.99
N THR A 101 -3.33 10.58 13.07
CA THR A 101 -1.87 10.71 13.15
C THR A 101 -1.17 9.36 13.12
N PHE A 102 0.06 9.34 12.60
CA PHE A 102 0.83 8.12 12.39
C PHE A 102 2.18 8.18 13.12
N ASN A 103 2.62 7.02 13.58
CA ASN A 103 3.95 6.84 14.13
C ASN A 103 5.03 6.95 13.05
N ASN A 104 6.28 7.08 13.47
CA ASN A 104 7.42 7.00 12.55
C ASN A 104 7.42 5.65 11.80
N GLN A 105 7.88 5.68 10.55
CA GLN A 105 7.98 4.49 9.73
C GLN A 105 8.85 3.39 10.37
N THR A 106 8.38 2.16 10.29
CA THR A 106 9.23 0.98 10.36
C THR A 106 9.56 0.54 8.93
N VAL A 107 10.83 0.22 8.67
CA VAL A 107 11.33 -0.02 7.31
C VAL A 107 11.70 -1.48 7.13
N TYR A 108 11.24 -2.08 6.03
CA TYR A 108 11.61 -3.43 5.64
C TYR A 108 12.25 -3.44 4.25
N SER A 109 13.39 -4.11 4.13
CA SER A 109 14.03 -4.33 2.82
C SER A 109 13.21 -5.30 1.98
N VAL A 110 12.98 -4.93 0.72
CA VAL A 110 12.29 -5.78 -0.26
C VAL A 110 13.15 -5.93 -1.52
N GLY A 111 12.59 -6.47 -2.60
CA GLY A 111 13.27 -6.53 -3.89
C GLY A 111 13.54 -5.15 -4.49
N THR A 112 14.22 -5.13 -5.63
CA THR A 112 14.64 -3.91 -6.31
C THR A 112 13.47 -3.27 -7.05
N TYR A 113 13.32 -1.95 -6.88
CA TYR A 113 12.28 -1.13 -7.50
C TYR A 113 10.86 -1.64 -7.20
N PRO A 114 10.44 -1.68 -5.92
CA PRO A 114 9.07 -2.06 -5.58
C PRO A 114 8.08 -1.05 -6.17
N MET A 115 7.15 -1.52 -7.01
CA MET A 115 6.20 -0.66 -7.73
C MET A 115 4.77 -0.75 -7.20
N SER A 116 4.37 -1.91 -6.67
CA SER A 116 3.04 -2.11 -6.12
C SER A 116 3.16 -2.71 -4.74
N VAL A 117 2.37 -2.20 -3.80
CA VAL A 117 2.15 -2.84 -2.51
C VAL A 117 0.67 -3.06 -2.31
N ALA A 118 0.33 -4.20 -1.72
CA ALA A 118 -1.03 -4.51 -1.31
C ALA A 118 -1.00 -5.34 -0.03
N VAL A 119 -2.12 -5.34 0.69
CA VAL A 119 -2.24 -5.93 2.02
C VAL A 119 -3.40 -6.93 2.04
N VAL A 120 -3.12 -8.16 2.46
CA VAL A 120 -4.10 -9.27 2.49
C VAL A 120 -3.60 -10.33 3.47
N ASP A 121 -4.49 -11.04 4.15
CA ASP A 121 -4.13 -12.28 4.86
C ASP A 121 -3.84 -13.38 3.84
N VAL A 122 -2.57 -13.53 3.43
CA VAL A 122 -2.25 -14.44 2.33
C VAL A 122 -2.20 -15.88 2.81
N ASN A 123 -1.79 -16.12 4.06
CA ASN A 123 -1.59 -17.47 4.61
C ASN A 123 -2.79 -18.03 5.40
N GLY A 124 -3.85 -17.24 5.58
CA GLY A 124 -5.07 -17.63 6.28
C GLY A 124 -4.96 -17.66 7.80
N ASP A 125 -4.01 -16.91 8.38
CA ASP A 125 -3.79 -16.86 9.83
C ASP A 125 -4.56 -15.72 10.54
N ASN A 126 -5.41 -15.00 9.79
CA ASN A 126 -6.16 -13.81 10.18
C ASN A 126 -5.29 -12.59 10.51
N LYS A 127 -4.08 -12.51 9.94
CA LYS A 127 -3.24 -11.33 10.01
C LYS A 127 -2.99 -10.80 8.60
N SER A 128 -3.21 -9.51 8.43
CA SER A 128 -2.92 -8.81 7.18
C SER A 128 -1.43 -8.86 6.86
N ASP A 129 -1.03 -9.62 5.84
CA ASP A 129 0.33 -9.70 5.31
C ASP A 129 0.59 -8.63 4.24
N ILE A 130 1.86 -8.35 3.95
CA ILE A 130 2.24 -7.41 2.89
C ILE A 130 2.77 -8.17 1.68
N VAL A 131 2.28 -7.79 0.50
CA VAL A 131 2.71 -8.33 -0.78
C VAL A 131 3.22 -7.20 -1.66
N VAL A 132 4.37 -7.40 -2.30
CA VAL A 132 5.09 -6.37 -3.05
C VAL A 132 5.48 -6.88 -4.43
N ALA A 133 5.14 -6.14 -5.48
CA ALA A 133 5.68 -6.35 -6.83
C ALA A 133 7.05 -5.68 -6.95
N ASN A 134 8.12 -6.47 -7.08
CA ASN A 134 9.47 -5.95 -7.20
C ASN A 134 9.90 -5.93 -8.67
N TYR A 135 9.75 -4.77 -9.30
CA TYR A 135 9.87 -4.58 -10.76
C TYR A 135 11.18 -5.13 -11.31
N GLN A 136 12.33 -4.72 -10.77
CA GLN A 136 13.62 -5.11 -11.33
C GLN A 136 14.06 -6.51 -10.89
N SER A 137 13.54 -6.99 -9.75
CA SER A 137 13.84 -8.34 -9.26
C SER A 137 13.01 -9.44 -9.92
N ASN A 138 12.01 -9.08 -10.76
CA ASN A 138 11.13 -10.04 -11.44
C ASN A 138 10.46 -11.04 -10.47
N ASN A 139 10.08 -10.56 -9.28
CA ASN A 139 9.45 -11.38 -8.27
C ASN A 139 8.35 -10.62 -7.53
N VAL A 140 7.50 -11.38 -6.86
CA VAL A 140 6.62 -10.88 -5.80
C VAL A 140 7.27 -11.24 -4.46
N GLY A 141 7.42 -10.26 -3.58
CA GLY A 141 7.82 -10.46 -2.19
C GLY A 141 6.59 -10.53 -1.29
N VAL A 142 6.59 -11.47 -0.34
CA VAL A 142 5.56 -11.62 0.70
C VAL A 142 6.23 -11.48 2.06
N LEU A 143 5.76 -10.52 2.86
CA LEU A 143 6.19 -10.31 4.23
C LEU A 143 5.05 -10.74 5.16
N LEU A 144 5.24 -11.87 5.85
CA LEU A 144 4.25 -12.40 6.77
C LEU A 144 4.22 -11.59 8.07
N ASN A 145 3.02 -11.25 8.52
CA ASN A 145 2.77 -10.47 9.71
C ASN A 145 2.90 -11.33 10.97
N THR A 146 3.54 -10.79 12.00
CA THR A 146 3.68 -11.47 13.29
C THR A 146 2.47 -11.24 14.21
N GLY A 147 1.62 -10.24 13.90
CA GLY A 147 0.36 -9.94 14.58
C GLY A 147 0.38 -8.68 15.45
N ASN A 148 1.41 -7.84 15.32
CA ASN A 148 1.56 -6.60 16.09
C ASN A 148 2.06 -5.43 15.23
N GLY A 149 1.86 -5.50 13.91
CA GLY A 149 2.39 -4.52 12.96
C GLY A 149 3.87 -4.70 12.62
N THR A 150 4.48 -5.83 13.01
CA THR A 150 5.82 -6.21 12.59
C THR A 150 5.82 -7.43 11.69
N PHE A 151 6.74 -7.46 10.73
CA PHE A 151 6.77 -8.45 9.66
C PHE A 151 8.08 -9.23 9.62
N ASN A 152 7.98 -10.48 9.16
CA ASN A 152 9.14 -11.30 8.84
C ASN A 152 9.87 -10.77 7.60
N ALA A 153 11.10 -11.24 7.40
CA ALA A 153 11.82 -11.00 6.16
C ALA A 153 11.04 -11.56 4.96
N GLN A 154 11.15 -10.88 3.81
CA GLN A 154 10.40 -11.28 2.62
C GLN A 154 10.72 -12.71 2.17
N THR A 155 9.67 -13.46 1.84
CA THR A 155 9.76 -14.65 0.99
C THR A 155 9.45 -14.21 -0.44
N THR A 156 10.22 -14.69 -1.42
CA THR A 156 10.06 -14.24 -2.82
C THR A 156 9.58 -15.36 -3.73
N TYR A 157 8.71 -15.00 -4.67
CA TYR A 157 8.15 -15.89 -5.67
C TYR A 157 8.45 -15.30 -7.05
N ALA A 158 9.15 -16.06 -7.88
CA ALA A 158 9.47 -15.62 -9.24
C ALA A 158 8.19 -15.47 -10.07
N VAL A 159 8.11 -14.40 -10.86
CA VAL A 159 6.99 -14.13 -11.77
C VAL A 159 7.55 -13.72 -13.14
N GLY A 160 6.70 -13.20 -14.03
CA GLY A 160 7.14 -12.63 -15.30
C GLY A 160 8.08 -11.43 -15.10
N THR A 161 8.68 -10.95 -16.18
CA THR A 161 9.59 -9.82 -16.10
C THR A 161 8.84 -8.52 -15.86
N ASN A 162 9.41 -7.68 -14.98
CA ASN A 162 8.91 -6.36 -14.64
C ASN A 162 7.44 -6.36 -14.14
N PRO A 163 7.18 -7.00 -12.98
CA PRO A 163 5.86 -6.95 -12.36
C PRO A 163 5.56 -5.52 -11.89
N ILE A 164 4.41 -4.98 -12.29
CA ILE A 164 4.00 -3.59 -12.01
C ILE A 164 2.78 -3.47 -11.10
N SER A 165 1.99 -4.55 -10.95
CA SER A 165 0.76 -4.54 -10.16
C SER A 165 0.49 -5.93 -9.60
N VAL A 166 0.00 -5.97 -8.36
CA VAL A 166 -0.54 -7.16 -7.69
C VAL A 166 -2.00 -6.94 -7.31
N ALA A 167 -2.80 -7.98 -7.44
CA ALA A 167 -4.17 -8.06 -6.96
C ALA A 167 -4.40 -9.43 -6.30
N PHE A 168 -5.47 -9.54 -5.50
CA PHE A 168 -5.83 -10.80 -4.84
C PHE A 168 -7.27 -11.17 -5.11
N ALA A 169 -7.48 -12.46 -5.29
CA ALA A 169 -8.78 -13.10 -5.32
C ALA A 169 -8.57 -14.60 -5.10
N ASP A 170 -9.57 -15.28 -4.56
CA ASP A 170 -9.64 -16.74 -4.68
C ASP A 170 -10.06 -17.06 -6.13
N VAL A 171 -9.10 -17.42 -6.99
CA VAL A 171 -9.36 -17.68 -8.42
C VAL A 171 -9.57 -19.16 -8.71
N ASN A 172 -9.27 -20.04 -7.76
CA ASN A 172 -9.40 -21.49 -7.89
C ASN A 172 -10.54 -22.10 -7.05
N SER A 173 -11.24 -21.27 -6.26
CA SER A 173 -12.33 -21.65 -5.32
C SER A 173 -11.89 -22.52 -4.13
N ASP A 174 -10.68 -22.31 -3.60
CA ASP A 174 -10.18 -23.02 -2.41
C ASP A 174 -10.35 -22.24 -1.09
N ASN A 175 -10.94 -21.04 -1.15
CA ASN A 175 -11.11 -20.07 -0.06
C ASN A 175 -9.82 -19.48 0.50
N LYS A 176 -8.71 -19.51 -0.26
CA LYS A 176 -7.48 -18.80 0.04
C LYS A 176 -7.24 -17.73 -1.03
N PRO A 177 -6.75 -16.54 -0.67
CA PRO A 177 -6.46 -15.52 -1.66
C PRO A 177 -5.22 -15.89 -2.48
N ASP A 178 -5.41 -16.02 -3.79
CA ASP A 178 -4.34 -16.16 -4.76
C ASP A 178 -3.78 -14.79 -5.14
N ILE A 179 -2.52 -14.75 -5.61
CA ILE A 179 -1.87 -13.53 -6.08
C ILE A 179 -1.91 -13.47 -7.60
N VAL A 180 -2.51 -12.43 -8.16
CA VAL A 180 -2.54 -12.15 -9.59
C VAL A 180 -1.59 -10.99 -9.89
N VAL A 181 -0.73 -11.14 -10.89
CA VAL A 181 0.38 -10.23 -11.16
C VAL A 181 0.39 -9.78 -12.61
N ALA A 182 0.40 -8.47 -12.86
CA ALA A 182 0.63 -7.94 -14.19
C ALA A 182 2.13 -7.75 -14.45
N ASN A 183 2.67 -8.42 -15.47
CA ASN A 183 4.09 -8.38 -15.83
C ASN A 183 4.28 -7.63 -17.14
N GLU A 184 4.79 -6.40 -17.06
CA GLU A 184 4.87 -5.46 -18.18
C GLU A 184 5.74 -6.00 -19.31
N ASN A 185 7.01 -6.31 -19.04
CA ASN A 185 7.96 -6.64 -20.11
C ASN A 185 7.80 -8.06 -20.66
N SER A 186 7.18 -8.96 -19.92
CA SER A 186 6.87 -10.30 -20.44
C SER A 186 5.53 -10.35 -21.18
N ASN A 187 4.73 -9.29 -21.11
CA ASN A 187 3.36 -9.24 -21.65
C ASN A 187 2.48 -10.38 -21.11
N THR A 188 2.57 -10.67 -19.81
CA THR A 188 1.81 -11.76 -19.17
C THR A 188 1.06 -11.31 -17.93
N VAL A 189 0.00 -12.05 -17.60
CA VAL A 189 -0.56 -12.10 -16.25
C VAL A 189 -0.09 -13.40 -15.59
N GLY A 190 0.56 -13.29 -14.44
CA GLY A 190 0.94 -14.42 -13.61
C GLY A 190 -0.11 -14.68 -12.52
N VAL A 191 -0.29 -15.95 -12.15
CA VAL A 191 -1.12 -16.35 -11.01
C VAL A 191 -0.27 -17.23 -10.10
N LEU A 192 -0.11 -16.83 -8.85
CA LEU A 192 0.47 -17.64 -7.79
C LEU A 192 -0.68 -18.19 -6.96
N LEU A 193 -0.93 -19.50 -7.09
CA LEU A 193 -1.95 -20.17 -6.30
C LEU A 193 -1.46 -20.37 -4.87
N HIS A 194 -2.32 -20.09 -3.92
CA HIS A 194 -2.08 -20.49 -2.54
C HIS A 194 -2.34 -22.00 -2.39
N CYS A 195 -1.58 -22.68 -1.54
CA CYS A 195 -1.71 -24.12 -1.29
C CYS A 195 -2.25 -24.38 0.11
#